data_AF-A0A171DGM3-F1
#
_entry.id   AF-A0A171DGM3-F1
#
_cell.length_a   1.000
_cell.length_b   1.000
_cell.length_c   1.000
_cell.angle_alpha   90.00
_cell.angle_beta   90.00
_cell.angle_gamma   90.00
#
_symmetry.space_group_name_H-M   'P 1'
#
loop_
_entity.id
_entity.type
_entity.pdbx_description
1 polymer ?
#
loop_
_entity_poly.entity_id
_entity_poly.type
_entity_poly.pdbx_seq_one_letter_code
_entity_poly.pdbx_strand_id
1 'polypeptide(L)'
;MKQRLTLRLPREALNQPITYRLAIDYDVASKIIRAQIGPNQEGVMVVELAGDIDDLAAATAWLRQQGLVVSTAVGQLSIDPDRCVDCGICTTVCPTGALYM
;
A
#
# COMPACT_ATOMS: atom_id res chain seq x y z
N MET A 1 -3.63 -4.99 14.37
CA MET A 1 -4.10 -3.86 13.52
C MET A 1 -4.05 -4.24 12.04
N LYS A 2 -4.62 -3.43 11.12
CA LYS A 2 -4.59 -3.67 9.67
C LYS A 2 -4.17 -2.42 8.91
N GLN A 3 -3.36 -2.56 7.87
CA GLN A 3 -2.99 -1.48 6.97
C GLN A 3 -2.92 -1.94 5.52
N ARG A 4 -3.30 -1.07 4.58
CA ARG A 4 -3.27 -1.38 3.15
C ARG A 4 -2.10 -0.66 2.47
N LEU A 5 -1.30 -1.40 1.73
CA LEU A 5 -0.09 -0.93 1.07
C LEU A 5 -0.10 -1.30 -0.41
N THR A 6 0.44 -0.41 -1.23
CA THR A 6 0.84 -0.69 -2.61
C THR A 6 2.35 -0.85 -2.63
N LEU A 7 2.79 -2.04 -3.00
CA LEU A 7 4.19 -2.42 -3.15
C LEU A 7 4.54 -2.40 -4.64
N ARG A 8 5.55 -1.63 -5.03
CA ARG A 8 6.20 -1.80 -6.34
C ARG A 8 7.41 -2.71 -6.20
N LEU A 9 7.44 -3.74 -7.02
CA LEU A 9 8.46 -4.78 -7.03
C LEU A 9 9.39 -4.55 -8.22
N PRO A 10 10.64 -4.10 -7.99
CA PRO A 10 11.65 -4.08 -9.04
C PRO A 10 12.03 -5.50 -9.44
N ARG A 11 12.70 -5.65 -10.61
CA ARG A 11 13.07 -6.95 -11.17
C ARG A 11 13.89 -7.81 -10.19
N GLU A 12 14.76 -7.20 -9.38
CA GLU A 12 15.61 -7.92 -8.43
C GLU A 12 14.83 -8.47 -7.22
N ALA A 13 13.72 -7.82 -6.84
CA ALA A 13 12.92 -8.19 -5.67
C ALA A 13 12.01 -9.41 -5.90
N LEU A 14 11.82 -9.82 -7.16
CA LEU A 14 10.92 -10.94 -7.53
C LEU A 14 11.44 -12.32 -7.10
N ASN A 15 12.71 -12.43 -6.71
CA ASN A 15 13.33 -13.70 -6.34
C ASN A 15 13.23 -14.03 -4.82
N GLN A 16 12.64 -13.15 -4.01
CA GLN A 16 12.49 -13.39 -2.57
C GLN A 16 11.05 -13.77 -2.21
N PRO A 17 10.82 -14.72 -1.29
CA PRO A 17 9.49 -15.13 -0.86
C PRO A 17 8.89 -14.14 0.15
N ILE A 18 8.54 -12.93 -0.31
CA ILE A 18 8.15 -11.80 0.54
C ILE A 18 6.98 -12.14 1.48
N THR A 19 5.90 -12.72 0.97
CA THR A 19 4.71 -13.05 1.76
C THR A 19 4.99 -14.08 2.85
N TYR A 20 5.83 -15.06 2.55
CA TYR A 20 6.25 -16.07 3.52
C TYR A 20 7.10 -15.45 4.64
N ARG A 21 8.07 -14.59 4.29
CA ARG A 21 8.91 -13.91 5.27
C ARG A 21 8.13 -12.96 6.17
N LEU A 22 7.13 -12.27 5.64
CA LEU A 22 6.23 -11.45 6.45
C LEU A 22 5.52 -12.28 7.53
N ALA A 23 5.06 -13.48 7.20
CA ALA A 23 4.39 -14.35 8.15
C ALA A 23 5.34 -14.97 9.18
N ILE A 24 6.53 -15.41 8.77
CA ILE A 24 7.46 -16.14 9.66
C ILE A 24 8.34 -15.20 10.49
N ASP A 25 8.93 -14.19 9.86
CA ASP A 25 9.94 -13.33 10.51
C ASP A 25 9.28 -12.20 11.32
N TYR A 26 8.01 -11.86 11.02
CA TYR A 26 7.32 -10.70 11.59
C TYR A 26 5.91 -11.01 12.12
N ASP A 27 5.42 -12.26 12.07
CA ASP A 27 4.03 -12.59 12.44
C ASP A 27 2.96 -11.70 11.75
N VAL A 28 3.27 -11.23 10.53
CA VAL A 28 2.38 -10.37 9.74
C VAL A 28 1.68 -11.19 8.67
N ALA A 29 0.35 -11.27 8.78
CA ALA A 29 -0.48 -11.84 7.73
C ALA A 29 -0.60 -10.88 6.54
N SER A 30 -0.29 -11.36 5.34
CA SER A 30 -0.42 -10.61 4.09
C SER A 30 -1.60 -11.10 3.25
N LYS A 31 -2.65 -10.29 3.13
CA LYS A 31 -3.76 -10.54 2.21
C LYS A 31 -3.52 -9.79 0.89
N ILE A 32 -3.29 -10.52 -0.19
CA ILE A 32 -3.13 -9.93 -1.53
C ILE A 32 -4.51 -9.54 -2.07
N ILE A 33 -4.73 -8.25 -2.31
CA ILE A 33 -5.97 -7.74 -2.93
C ILE A 33 -5.85 -7.80 -4.45
N ARG A 34 -4.70 -7.38 -4.98
CA ARG A 34 -4.40 -7.40 -6.42
C ARG A 34 -2.90 -7.53 -6.63
N ALA A 35 -2.48 -8.35 -7.59
CA ALA A 35 -1.10 -8.44 -8.01
C ALA A 35 -1.01 -8.42 -9.53
N GLN A 36 -0.07 -7.66 -10.07
CA GLN A 36 0.32 -7.68 -11.48
C GLN A 36 1.82 -7.83 -11.52
N ILE A 37 2.30 -9.02 -11.90
CA ILE A 37 3.72 -9.36 -11.95
C ILE A 37 4.00 -9.90 -13.34
N GLY A 38 4.85 -9.20 -14.09
CA GLY A 38 5.24 -9.56 -15.44
C GLY A 38 6.72 -9.97 -15.51
N PRO A 39 7.10 -10.87 -16.43
CA PRO A 39 8.46 -11.42 -16.51
C PRO A 39 9.54 -10.38 -16.88
N ASN A 40 9.16 -9.18 -17.31
CA ASN A 40 10.09 -8.15 -17.78
C ASN A 40 9.72 -6.72 -17.33
N GLN A 41 8.86 -6.57 -16.32
CA GLN A 41 8.33 -5.26 -15.90
C GLN A 41 8.34 -5.15 -14.38
N GLU A 42 8.35 -3.91 -13.88
CA GLU A 42 8.09 -3.64 -12.47
C GLU A 42 6.70 -4.20 -12.10
N GLY A 43 6.66 -5.03 -11.06
CA GLY A 43 5.42 -5.59 -10.54
C GLY A 43 4.72 -4.60 -9.61
N VAL A 44 3.39 -4.65 -9.54
CA VAL A 44 2.61 -3.91 -8.55
C VAL A 44 1.75 -4.88 -7.76
N MET A 45 1.84 -4.81 -6.44
CA MET A 45 1.07 -5.64 -5.52
C MET A 45 0.36 -4.76 -4.49
N VAL A 46 -0.97 -4.82 -4.45
CA VAL A 46 -1.79 -4.19 -3.42
C VAL A 46 -2.09 -5.24 -2.36
N VAL A 47 -1.61 -5.00 -1.14
CA VAL A 47 -1.72 -5.92 -0.01
C VAL A 47 -2.37 -5.24 1.19
N GLU A 48 -3.13 -6.00 1.96
CA GLU A 48 -3.54 -5.65 3.31
C GLU A 48 -2.69 -6.46 4.29
N LEU A 49 -1.85 -5.78 5.07
CA LEU A 49 -1.06 -6.38 6.13
C LEU A 49 -1.84 -6.31 7.45
N ALA A 50 -1.85 -7.41 8.18
CA ALA A 50 -2.47 -7.52 9.49
C ALA A 50 -1.49 -8.15 10.48
N GLY A 51 -1.35 -7.52 11.66
CA GLY A 51 -0.41 -7.92 12.71
C GLY A 51 -0.39 -6.86 13.80
N ASP A 52 0.47 -7.01 14.80
CA ASP A 52 0.64 -6.01 15.86
C ASP A 52 1.38 -4.77 15.35
N ILE A 53 1.26 -3.65 16.06
CA ILE A 53 1.73 -2.35 15.56
C ILE A 53 3.25 -2.33 15.38
N ASP A 54 3.98 -2.95 16.28
CA ASP A 54 5.44 -3.03 16.26
C ASP A 54 5.93 -3.94 15.13
N ASP A 55 5.27 -5.09 14.95
CA ASP A 55 5.55 -6.03 13.87
C ASP A 55 5.25 -5.45 12.49
N LEU A 56 4.13 -4.73 12.36
CA LEU A 56 3.79 -4.02 11.13
C LEU A 56 4.83 -2.93 10.80
N ALA A 57 5.34 -2.21 11.80
CA ALA A 57 6.38 -1.22 11.61
C ALA A 57 7.71 -1.87 11.17
N ALA A 58 8.12 -2.96 11.83
CA ALA A 58 9.32 -3.73 11.51
C ALA A 58 9.25 -4.34 10.10
N ALA A 59 8.12 -4.99 9.76
CA ALA A 59 7.86 -5.55 8.44
C ALA A 59 7.89 -4.48 7.34
N THR A 60 7.30 -3.31 7.59
CA THR A 60 7.30 -2.20 6.63
C THR A 60 8.70 -1.64 6.39
N ALA A 61 9.51 -1.53 7.44
CA ALA A 61 10.91 -1.13 7.34
C ALA A 61 11.74 -2.15 6.53
N TRP A 62 11.53 -3.44 6.80
CA TRP A 62 12.19 -4.52 6.06
C TRP A 62 11.82 -4.52 4.58
N LEU A 63 10.54 -4.36 4.23
CA LEU A 63 10.09 -4.25 2.84
C LEU A 63 10.83 -3.14 2.08
N ARG A 64 11.03 -1.97 2.73
CA ARG A 64 11.81 -0.87 2.14
C ARG A 64 13.28 -1.22 1.97
N GLN A 65 13.89 -1.92 2.94
CA GLN A 65 15.27 -2.38 2.85
C GLN A 65 15.50 -3.39 1.71
N GLN A 66 14.50 -4.19 1.37
CA GLN A 66 14.54 -5.08 0.21
C GLN A 66 14.42 -4.34 -1.14
N GLY A 67 14.37 -3.00 -1.13
CA GLY A 67 14.26 -2.18 -2.34
C GLY A 67 12.83 -2.07 -2.87
N LEU A 68 11.81 -2.54 -2.14
CA LEU A 68 10.42 -2.34 -2.54
C LEU A 68 10.02 -0.89 -2.27
N VAL A 69 9.38 -0.27 -3.27
CA VAL A 69 8.72 1.01 -3.05
C VAL A 69 7.40 0.73 -2.34
N VAL A 70 7.40 1.01 -1.03
CA VAL A 70 6.22 0.87 -0.19
C VAL A 70 5.48 2.20 -0.12
N SER A 71 4.30 2.24 -0.73
CA SER A 71 3.35 3.33 -0.60
C SER A 71 2.12 2.86 0.15
N THR A 72 1.52 3.73 0.96
CA THR A 72 0.18 3.44 1.49
C THR A 72 -0.77 3.34 0.30
N ALA A 73 -1.60 2.29 0.27
CA ALA A 73 -2.45 2.04 -0.88
C ALA A 73 -3.40 3.22 -1.05
N VAL A 74 -3.23 3.95 -2.14
CA VAL A 74 -3.94 5.17 -2.45
C VAL A 74 -5.44 4.88 -2.48
N GLY A 75 -6.11 5.36 -1.43
CA GLY A 75 -7.55 5.52 -1.30
C GLY A 75 -7.89 6.69 -0.37
N GLN A 76 -6.89 7.46 0.05
CA GLN A 76 -7.08 8.65 0.86
C GLN A 76 -7.14 9.84 -0.08
N LEU A 77 -8.34 10.42 -0.22
CA LEU A 77 -8.46 11.77 -0.72
C LEU A 77 -7.66 12.67 0.23
N SER A 78 -6.67 13.36 -0.32
CA SER A 78 -5.86 14.35 0.39
C SER A 78 -6.21 15.71 -0.18
N ILE A 79 -6.75 16.59 0.65
CA ILE A 79 -7.00 17.99 0.32
C ILE A 79 -5.87 18.79 0.94
N ASP A 80 -5.21 19.61 0.11
CA ASP A 80 -4.26 20.61 0.58
C ASP A 80 -5.04 21.88 0.96
N PRO A 81 -5.17 22.23 2.25
CA PRO A 81 -6.01 23.34 2.69
C PRO A 81 -5.48 24.70 2.25
N ASP A 82 -4.17 24.84 2.02
CA ASP A 82 -3.57 26.10 1.58
C ASP A 82 -3.84 26.39 0.10
N ARG A 83 -4.17 25.35 -0.67
CA ARG A 83 -4.44 25.42 -2.11
C ARG A 83 -5.92 25.23 -2.46
N CYS A 84 -6.71 24.68 -1.54
CA CYS A 84 -8.13 24.47 -1.72
C CYS A 84 -8.86 25.81 -1.73
N VAL A 85 -9.70 26.03 -2.73
CA VAL A 85 -10.54 27.23 -2.86
C VAL A 85 -12.03 26.92 -2.60
N ASP A 86 -12.31 25.78 -1.99
CA ASP A 86 -13.65 25.30 -1.66
C ASP A 86 -14.64 25.32 -2.84
N CYS A 87 -14.16 24.99 -4.05
CA CYS A 87 -14.99 25.02 -5.26
C CYS A 87 -16.01 23.88 -5.37
N GLY A 88 -15.91 22.85 -4.53
CA GLY A 88 -16.85 21.72 -4.51
C GLY A 88 -16.78 20.77 -5.71
N ILE A 89 -15.86 20.92 -6.65
CA ILE A 89 -15.76 20.01 -7.82
C ILE A 89 -15.48 18.56 -7.36
N CYS A 90 -14.72 18.38 -6.29
CA CYS A 90 -14.45 17.06 -5.74
C CYS A 90 -15.72 16.34 -5.23
N THR A 91 -16.71 17.07 -4.70
CA THR A 91 -17.96 16.46 -4.21
C THR A 91 -18.83 15.95 -5.35
N THR A 92 -18.88 16.67 -6.48
CA THR A 92 -19.70 16.28 -7.65
C THR A 92 -19.15 15.06 -8.38
N VAL A 93 -17.83 14.88 -8.42
CA VAL A 93 -17.19 13.71 -9.05
C VAL A 93 -17.10 12.50 -8.14
N CYS A 94 -17.48 12.62 -6.86
CA CYS A 94 -17.37 11.52 -5.90
C CYS A 94 -18.48 10.48 -6.14
N PRO A 95 -18.16 9.28 -6.66
CA PRO A 95 -19.17 8.30 -7.04
C PRO A 95 -19.85 7.64 -5.82
N THR A 96 -19.21 7.71 -4.65
CA THR A 96 -19.71 7.12 -3.41
C THR A 96 -20.48 8.11 -2.55
N GLY A 97 -20.50 9.41 -2.90
CA GLY A 97 -21.08 10.46 -2.06
C GLY A 97 -20.36 10.66 -0.72
N ALA A 98 -19.10 10.22 -0.60
CA ALA A 98 -18.34 10.31 0.64
C ALA A 98 -17.87 11.74 0.99
N LEU A 99 -18.05 12.69 0.07
CA LEU A 99 -17.64 14.09 0.23
C LEU A 99 -18.87 14.99 0.26
N TYR A 100 -18.91 15.91 1.21
CA TYR A 100 -19.97 16.89 1.41
C TYR A 100 -19.36 18.24 1.82
N MET A 101 -20.11 19.32 1.63
CA MET A 101 -19.79 20.67 2.11
C MET A 101 -20.82 21.09 3.16
#